data_AF-A0A7S4IXB4-F1
#
_entry.id   AF-A0A7S4IXB4-F1
#
_cell.length_a   1.000
_cell.length_b   1.000
_cell.length_c   1.000
_cell.angle_alpha   90.00
_cell.angle_beta   90.00
_cell.angle_gamma   90.00
#
_symmetry.space_group_name_H-M   'P 1'
#
loop_
_entity.id
_entity.type
_entity.pdbx_description
1 polymer ?
#
loop_
_entity_poly.entity_id
_entity_poly.type
_entity_poly.pdbx_seq_one_letter_code
_entity_poly.pdbx_strand_id
1 'polypeptide(L)'
;RKGSPSRTVCSLSLFATAMTPRRTESSVSNSSSDKADAESTIILIRHGDRFDYANPSWVDDAIQVGALPTDPPLSVLGHQQARETAHFVASSVVKRLDGTSMSQRSDVSILSSPYLRVIQTACPTSDALGAPICVEEGLSEAHATPGEGVLPSAAERFAYFPQVDVSHRRLQEVFPTPGYECPKTGHPCEAFAGHYAVRMGKMARRLEEEFRGRTVICFSHAASVALVAALLRRSMRGLKFAPCGVYELRRVGEGPWEMAREGSSNEPYVSENSPTTYPWGFGEKHFQEGGTKTAKRYHGSSEGIGFDFFVPAEN
;
A
#
# COMPACT_ATOMS: atom_id res chain seq x y z
N ARG A 1 -34.38 46.97 44.44
CA ARG A 1 -33.75 45.73 44.96
C ARG A 1 -33.27 44.91 43.76
N LYS A 2 -32.07 44.33 43.86
CA LYS A 2 -31.28 43.56 42.87
C LYS A 2 -30.50 44.43 41.87
N GLY A 3 -29.23 44.65 42.23
CA GLY A 3 -28.21 45.31 41.44
C GLY A 3 -27.50 44.36 40.48
N SER A 4 -27.03 44.96 39.39
CA SER A 4 -26.09 44.40 38.41
C SER A 4 -24.66 44.77 38.84
N PRO A 5 -23.67 43.86 38.81
CA PRO A 5 -22.28 44.24 38.94
C PRO A 5 -21.66 44.46 37.56
N SER A 6 -21.21 45.70 37.36
CA SER A 6 -20.22 46.12 36.38
C SER A 6 -18.97 45.23 36.42
N ARG A 7 -18.50 44.76 35.26
CA ARG A 7 -17.17 44.16 35.12
C ARG A 7 -16.31 44.99 34.18
N THR A 8 -15.27 45.51 34.81
CA THR A 8 -14.13 46.28 34.34
C THR A 8 -13.41 45.62 33.17
N VAL A 9 -13.12 46.43 32.15
CA VAL A 9 -12.23 46.12 31.03
C VAL A 9 -10.79 46.16 31.56
N CYS A 10 -10.10 45.01 31.58
CA CYS A 10 -8.68 44.95 31.87
C CYS A 10 -7.93 44.79 30.54
N SER A 11 -7.33 45.89 30.09
CA SER A 11 -6.39 45.89 28.96
C SER A 11 -5.04 45.42 29.47
N LEU A 12 -4.61 44.22 29.06
CA LEU A 12 -3.25 43.75 29.26
C LEU A 12 -2.46 43.98 27.98
N SER A 13 -1.63 45.03 28.00
CA SER A 13 -0.55 45.25 27.06
C SER A 13 0.57 44.25 27.35
N LEU A 14 0.79 43.26 26.48
CA LEU A 14 2.00 42.45 26.52
C LEU A 14 3.12 43.17 25.74
N PHE A 15 4.16 43.53 26.47
CA PHE A 15 5.45 43.93 25.92
C PHE A 15 6.09 42.72 25.21
N ALA A 16 6.32 42.84 23.91
CA ALA A 16 7.12 41.90 23.15
C ALA A 16 8.61 42.24 23.33
N THR A 17 9.28 41.54 24.24
CA THR A 17 10.75 41.57 24.34
C THR A 17 11.31 40.60 23.29
N ALA A 18 11.91 41.13 22.24
CA ALA A 18 12.61 40.35 21.23
C ALA A 18 13.83 39.65 21.85
N MET A 19 13.75 38.33 22.02
CA MET A 19 14.91 37.49 22.31
C MET A 19 15.46 36.92 21.01
N THR A 20 16.63 37.41 20.61
CA THR A 20 17.46 36.82 19.56
C THR A 20 17.85 35.39 19.93
N PRO A 21 17.66 34.39 19.05
CA PRO A 21 18.09 33.03 19.34
C PRO A 21 19.62 32.91 19.26
N ARG A 22 20.23 32.43 20.35
CA ARG A 22 21.62 31.97 20.39
C ARG A 22 21.77 30.78 19.43
N ARG A 23 22.61 30.94 18.40
CA ARG A 23 23.16 29.83 17.62
C ARG A 23 23.93 28.91 18.57
N THR A 24 23.36 27.76 18.89
CA THR A 24 24.13 26.61 19.35
C THR A 24 24.68 25.92 18.11
N GLU A 25 26.00 25.96 17.94
CA GLU A 25 26.72 25.16 16.97
C GLU A 25 26.51 23.68 17.31
N SER A 26 25.64 23.00 16.55
CA SER A 26 25.52 21.55 16.59
C SER A 26 26.72 20.98 15.81
N SER A 27 27.60 20.31 16.54
CA SER A 27 28.63 19.43 16.02
C SER A 27 28.02 18.47 14.99
N VAL A 28 28.41 18.62 13.72
CA VAL A 28 28.12 17.67 12.65
C VAL A 28 28.92 16.40 12.96
N SER A 29 28.27 15.41 13.56
CA SER A 29 28.81 14.06 13.66
C SER A 29 28.72 13.40 12.28
N ASN A 30 29.87 13.13 11.66
CA ASN A 30 29.98 12.27 10.49
C ASN A 30 29.44 10.87 10.82
N SER A 31 28.21 10.55 10.37
CA SER A 31 27.58 9.23 10.53
C SER A 31 27.34 8.53 9.17
N SER A 32 28.30 8.63 8.24
CA SER A 32 28.16 7.99 6.92
C SER A 32 28.45 6.49 6.95
N SER A 33 29.12 5.97 7.99
CA SER A 33 29.40 4.53 8.15
C SER A 33 28.18 3.71 8.57
N ASP A 34 27.30 4.28 9.40
CA ASP A 34 26.23 3.50 10.07
C ASP A 34 25.06 3.15 9.13
N LYS A 35 24.95 3.81 7.96
CA LYS A 35 23.92 3.51 6.97
C LYS A 35 24.31 2.41 5.99
N ALA A 36 25.58 2.02 5.92
CA ALA A 36 26.06 1.03 4.97
C ALA A 36 25.56 -0.40 5.29
N ASP A 37 25.34 -0.70 6.57
CA ASP A 37 24.92 -2.03 7.05
C ASP A 37 23.48 -2.07 7.58
N ALA A 38 22.70 -1.00 7.40
CA ALA A 38 21.34 -0.94 7.90
C ALA A 38 20.41 -1.88 7.10
N GLU A 39 19.69 -2.75 7.80
CA GLU A 39 18.68 -3.63 7.19
C GLU A 39 17.42 -2.83 6.83
N SER A 40 16.94 -3.00 5.60
CA SER A 40 15.66 -2.52 5.12
C SER A 40 14.71 -3.72 4.97
N THR A 41 13.46 -3.56 5.39
CA THR A 41 12.42 -4.59 5.22
C THR A 41 11.23 -4.02 4.46
N ILE A 42 10.77 -4.74 3.44
CA ILE A 42 9.47 -4.51 2.81
C ILE A 42 8.59 -5.72 3.08
N ILE A 43 7.46 -5.50 3.76
CA ILE A 43 6.41 -6.50 3.93
C ILE A 43 5.28 -6.13 2.96
N LEU A 44 4.95 -7.00 2.02
CA LEU A 44 3.84 -6.78 1.08
C LEU A 44 2.70 -7.74 1.41
N ILE A 45 1.49 -7.19 1.58
CA ILE A 45 0.29 -7.92 2.00
C ILE A 45 -0.83 -7.70 0.99
N ARG A 46 -1.47 -8.77 0.52
CA ARG A 46 -2.67 -8.67 -0.32
C ARG A 46 -3.90 -8.47 0.55
N HIS A 47 -4.89 -7.72 0.08
CA HIS A 47 -6.20 -7.66 0.74
C HIS A 47 -6.82 -9.05 0.99
N GLY A 48 -7.70 -9.13 1.98
CA GLY A 48 -8.47 -10.35 2.29
C GLY A 48 -9.60 -10.65 1.30
N ASP A 49 -10.43 -11.64 1.64
CA ASP A 49 -11.61 -12.01 0.86
C ASP A 49 -12.58 -10.84 0.61
N ARG A 50 -13.09 -10.75 -0.62
CA ARG A 50 -13.93 -9.63 -1.06
C ARG A 50 -15.40 -9.96 -0.95
N PHE A 51 -16.19 -8.98 -0.53
CA PHE A 51 -17.64 -9.15 -0.42
C PHE A 51 -18.30 -9.43 -1.78
N ASP A 52 -17.91 -8.71 -2.84
CA ASP A 52 -18.57 -8.81 -4.15
C ASP A 52 -18.38 -10.17 -4.85
N TYR A 53 -17.36 -10.94 -4.48
CA TYR A 53 -17.14 -12.26 -5.09
C TYR A 53 -18.15 -13.32 -4.66
N ALA A 54 -18.72 -13.18 -3.45
CA ALA A 54 -19.76 -14.07 -2.95
C ALA A 54 -21.17 -13.49 -3.15
N ASN A 55 -21.29 -12.22 -3.55
CA ASN A 55 -22.56 -11.50 -3.61
C ASN A 55 -22.79 -10.92 -5.02
N PRO A 56 -23.44 -11.68 -5.92
CA PRO A 56 -23.70 -11.24 -7.30
C PRO A 56 -24.53 -9.95 -7.41
N SER A 57 -25.35 -9.63 -6.40
CA SER A 57 -26.16 -8.40 -6.33
C SER A 57 -25.38 -7.17 -5.89
N TRP A 58 -24.10 -7.29 -5.50
CA TRP A 58 -23.31 -6.21 -4.92
C TRP A 58 -23.41 -4.89 -5.68
N VAL A 59 -23.34 -4.94 -7.01
CA VAL A 59 -23.36 -3.73 -7.83
C VAL A 59 -24.68 -2.97 -7.67
N ASP A 60 -25.81 -3.69 -7.76
CA ASP A 60 -27.15 -3.10 -7.64
C ASP A 60 -27.38 -2.60 -6.21
N ASP A 61 -27.00 -3.39 -5.21
CA ASP A 61 -27.12 -3.05 -3.79
C ASP A 61 -26.29 -1.80 -3.45
N ALA A 62 -25.06 -1.71 -3.96
CA ALA A 62 -24.18 -0.57 -3.76
C ALA A 62 -24.78 0.71 -4.37
N ILE A 63 -25.30 0.64 -5.60
CA ILE A 63 -25.98 1.77 -6.24
C ILE A 63 -27.19 2.22 -5.40
N GLN A 64 -28.00 1.27 -4.93
CA GLN A 64 -29.22 1.55 -4.17
C GLN A 64 -28.94 2.33 -2.87
N VAL A 65 -27.82 2.03 -2.19
CA VAL A 65 -27.44 2.69 -0.92
C VAL A 65 -26.47 3.85 -1.11
N GLY A 66 -26.14 4.22 -2.36
CA GLY A 66 -25.19 5.28 -2.67
C GLY A 66 -23.73 4.94 -2.36
N ALA A 67 -23.39 3.64 -2.25
CA ALA A 67 -22.01 3.17 -2.16
C ALA A 67 -21.36 3.09 -3.55
N LEU A 68 -20.03 3.05 -3.59
CA LEU A 68 -19.26 2.99 -4.83
C LEU A 68 -19.15 1.52 -5.33
N PRO A 69 -19.82 1.12 -6.44
CA PRO A 69 -19.86 -0.28 -6.86
C PRO A 69 -18.51 -0.86 -7.26
N THR A 70 -17.58 0.01 -7.66
CA THR A 70 -16.23 -0.34 -8.14
C THR A 70 -15.24 -0.53 -6.99
N ASP A 71 -15.65 -0.23 -5.77
CA ASP A 71 -14.82 -0.26 -4.57
C ASP A 71 -15.43 -1.14 -3.46
N PRO A 72 -15.59 -2.45 -3.71
CA PRO A 72 -16.23 -3.36 -2.76
C PRO A 72 -15.42 -3.51 -1.47
N PRO A 73 -16.12 -3.69 -0.33
CA PRO A 73 -15.49 -3.97 0.95
C PRO A 73 -14.96 -5.41 1.03
N LEU A 74 -14.24 -5.70 2.11
CA LEU A 74 -14.00 -7.06 2.56
C LEU A 74 -15.30 -7.74 2.95
N SER A 75 -15.33 -9.07 2.80
CA SER A 75 -16.37 -9.90 3.41
C SER A 75 -16.14 -10.04 4.92
N VAL A 76 -17.08 -10.69 5.62
CA VAL A 76 -16.89 -11.08 7.04
C VAL A 76 -15.63 -11.92 7.20
N LEU A 77 -15.43 -12.89 6.29
CA LEU A 77 -14.22 -13.71 6.25
C LEU A 77 -12.98 -12.85 5.97
N GLY A 78 -13.04 -11.93 5.00
CA GLY A 78 -11.92 -11.02 4.71
C GLY A 78 -11.49 -10.19 5.91
N HIS A 79 -12.44 -9.72 6.73
CA HIS A 79 -12.14 -9.04 7.99
C HIS A 79 -11.49 -9.96 9.04
N GLN A 80 -11.87 -11.24 9.10
CA GLN A 80 -11.20 -12.21 9.95
C GLN A 80 -9.75 -12.45 9.49
N GLN A 81 -9.55 -12.71 8.21
CA GLN A 81 -8.22 -12.90 7.62
C GLN A 81 -7.32 -11.70 7.89
N ALA A 82 -7.85 -10.47 7.77
CA ALA A 82 -7.10 -9.25 8.07
C ALA A 82 -6.62 -9.18 9.53
N ARG A 83 -7.45 -9.56 10.50
CA ARG A 83 -7.07 -9.60 11.93
C ARG A 83 -6.02 -10.66 12.21
N GLU A 84 -6.16 -11.84 11.62
CA GLU A 84 -5.22 -12.95 11.77
C GLU A 84 -3.85 -12.60 11.18
N THR A 85 -3.82 -12.05 9.95
CA THR A 85 -2.60 -11.54 9.33
C THR A 85 -1.98 -10.40 10.14
N ALA A 86 -2.78 -9.48 10.68
CA ALA A 86 -2.27 -8.41 11.53
C ALA A 86 -1.58 -8.94 12.79
N HIS A 87 -2.19 -9.92 13.48
CA HIS A 87 -1.58 -10.54 14.65
C HIS A 87 -0.24 -11.19 14.29
N PHE A 88 -0.18 -11.91 13.17
CA PHE A 88 1.03 -12.54 12.67
C PHE A 88 2.13 -11.51 12.34
N VAL A 89 1.81 -10.51 11.52
CA VAL A 89 2.77 -9.49 11.07
C VAL A 89 3.25 -8.63 12.23
N ALA A 90 2.35 -8.17 13.10
CA ALA A 90 2.71 -7.35 14.26
C ALA A 90 3.65 -8.13 15.20
N SER A 91 3.37 -9.41 15.45
CA SER A 91 4.25 -10.26 16.26
C SER A 91 5.65 -10.40 15.63
N SER A 92 5.74 -10.57 14.32
CA SER A 92 7.01 -10.66 13.59
C SER A 92 7.78 -9.34 13.53
N VAL A 93 7.08 -8.20 13.48
CA VAL A 93 7.70 -6.87 13.54
C VAL A 93 8.18 -6.57 14.96
N VAL A 94 7.34 -6.76 15.98
CA VAL A 94 7.69 -6.51 17.38
C VAL A 94 8.88 -7.36 17.81
N LYS A 95 8.91 -8.67 17.50
CA LYS A 95 10.05 -9.53 17.84
C LYS A 95 11.38 -9.07 17.24
N ARG A 96 11.35 -8.38 16.09
CA ARG A 96 12.56 -7.82 15.46
C ARG A 96 12.98 -6.49 16.10
N LEU A 97 12.01 -5.72 16.58
CA LEU A 97 12.26 -4.47 17.29
C LEU A 97 12.56 -4.71 18.79
N ASP A 98 12.23 -5.86 19.35
CA ASP A 98 12.53 -6.19 20.75
C ASP A 98 14.05 -6.33 20.93
N GLY A 99 14.63 -5.37 21.66
CA GLY A 99 16.08 -5.11 21.75
C GLY A 99 16.44 -3.67 21.37
N THR A 100 15.52 -2.96 20.72
CA THR A 100 15.65 -1.54 20.35
C THR A 100 14.72 -0.66 21.20
N SER A 101 15.15 0.58 21.48
CA SER A 101 14.40 1.56 22.29
C SER A 101 12.98 1.77 21.74
N MET A 102 12.02 2.11 22.61
CA MET A 102 10.65 2.51 22.23
C MET A 102 10.61 3.58 21.12
N SER A 103 11.67 4.37 20.97
CA SER A 103 11.85 5.35 19.90
C SER A 103 12.04 4.77 18.49
N GLN A 104 12.28 3.45 18.32
CA GLN A 104 12.40 2.81 17.00
C GLN A 104 11.10 2.15 16.53
N ARG A 105 10.07 2.04 17.39
CA ARG A 105 8.73 1.58 16.94
C ARG A 105 8.06 2.58 15.99
N SER A 106 8.47 3.84 16.03
CA SER A 106 8.07 4.87 15.05
C SER A 106 8.72 4.72 13.66
N ASP A 107 9.63 3.76 13.46
CA ASP A 107 10.29 3.53 12.17
C ASP A 107 9.51 2.58 11.24
N VAL A 108 8.31 2.13 11.64
CA VAL A 108 7.41 1.34 10.78
C VAL A 108 6.44 2.26 10.05
N SER A 109 6.48 2.21 8.72
CA SER A 109 5.52 2.91 7.87
C SER A 109 4.50 1.94 7.27
N ILE A 110 3.21 2.29 7.28
CA ILE A 110 2.15 1.51 6.63
C ILE A 110 1.69 2.27 5.39
N LEU A 111 1.93 1.70 4.21
CA LEU A 111 1.40 2.18 2.94
C LEU A 111 0.22 1.30 2.52
N SER A 112 -0.88 1.89 2.09
CA SER A 112 -2.06 1.14 1.66
C SER A 112 -2.60 1.66 0.33
N SER A 113 -2.94 0.74 -0.57
CA SER A 113 -3.72 1.07 -1.76
C SER A 113 -5.00 1.85 -1.40
N PRO A 114 -5.48 2.77 -2.25
CA PRO A 114 -6.65 3.60 -1.94
C PRO A 114 -8.00 2.86 -1.91
N TYR A 115 -8.03 1.59 -2.29
CA TYR A 115 -9.26 0.78 -2.33
C TYR A 115 -9.74 0.39 -0.93
N LEU A 116 -11.05 0.43 -0.71
CA LEU A 116 -11.71 0.17 0.57
C LEU A 116 -11.25 -1.14 1.21
N ARG A 117 -11.32 -2.24 0.45
CA ARG A 117 -10.88 -3.57 0.90
C ARG A 117 -9.43 -3.62 1.39
N VAL A 118 -8.55 -2.79 0.81
CA VAL A 118 -7.12 -2.78 1.16
C VAL A 118 -6.91 -1.98 2.44
N ILE A 119 -7.56 -0.82 2.58
CA ILE A 119 -7.56 -0.03 3.81
C ILE A 119 -8.17 -0.82 4.97
N GLN A 120 -9.30 -1.52 4.75
CA GLN A 120 -9.90 -2.41 5.76
C GLN A 120 -8.96 -3.55 6.17
N THR A 121 -8.14 -4.06 5.25
CA THR A 121 -7.12 -5.07 5.56
C THR A 121 -5.98 -4.49 6.41
N ALA A 122 -5.60 -3.23 6.16
CA ALA A 122 -4.53 -2.55 6.87
C ALA A 122 -4.90 -2.12 8.31
N CYS A 123 -6.19 -1.84 8.58
CA CYS A 123 -6.65 -1.30 9.86
C CYS A 123 -6.20 -2.13 11.09
N PRO A 124 -6.39 -3.46 11.15
CA PRO A 124 -5.98 -4.22 12.33
C PRO A 124 -4.45 -4.19 12.56
N THR A 125 -3.64 -4.09 11.51
CA THR A 125 -2.18 -3.96 11.61
C THR A 125 -1.79 -2.57 12.09
N SER A 126 -2.46 -1.53 11.60
CA SER A 126 -2.31 -0.16 12.08
C SER A 126 -2.61 -0.04 13.57
N ASP A 127 -3.73 -0.61 14.02
CA ASP A 127 -4.12 -0.63 15.44
C ASP A 127 -3.11 -1.40 16.30
N ALA A 128 -2.64 -2.56 15.82
CA ALA A 128 -1.68 -3.40 16.55
C ALA A 128 -0.29 -2.75 16.69
N LEU A 129 0.13 -1.96 15.70
CA LEU A 129 1.45 -1.31 15.68
C LEU A 129 1.43 0.15 16.15
N GLY A 130 0.24 0.77 16.26
CA GLY A 130 0.10 2.20 16.53
C GLY A 130 0.66 3.10 15.42
N ALA A 131 0.70 2.60 14.18
CA ALA A 131 1.24 3.31 13.02
C ALA A 131 0.12 3.77 12.08
N PRO A 132 0.13 5.02 11.58
CA PRO A 132 -0.91 5.51 10.70
C PRO A 132 -0.87 4.87 9.31
N ILE A 133 -2.00 4.88 8.60
CA ILE A 133 -2.14 4.35 7.25
C ILE A 133 -1.93 5.49 6.24
N CYS A 134 -0.82 5.44 5.52
CA CYS A 134 -0.54 6.33 4.39
C CYS A 134 -1.19 5.78 3.12
N VAL A 135 -2.19 6.48 2.57
CA VAL A 135 -2.85 6.07 1.32
C VAL A 135 -1.91 6.32 0.13
N GLU A 136 -1.47 5.24 -0.52
CA GLU A 136 -0.47 5.25 -1.60
C GLU A 136 -1.09 4.76 -2.92
N GLU A 137 -1.32 5.70 -3.84
CA GLU A 137 -1.87 5.40 -5.17
C GLU A 137 -0.94 4.49 -5.98
N GLY A 138 0.38 4.56 -5.77
CA GLY A 138 1.35 3.68 -6.40
C GLY A 138 1.07 2.19 -6.17
N LEU A 139 0.33 1.83 -5.11
CA LEU A 139 -0.11 0.48 -4.77
C LEU A 139 -1.53 0.14 -5.28
N SER A 140 -2.09 0.94 -6.19
CA SER A 140 -3.40 0.66 -6.81
C SER A 140 -3.43 -0.66 -7.59
N GLU A 141 -4.63 -1.24 -7.73
CA GLU A 141 -4.86 -2.48 -8.50
C GLU A 141 -4.38 -2.35 -9.96
N ALA A 142 -4.30 -3.47 -10.68
CA ALA A 142 -4.21 -3.44 -12.13
C ALA A 142 -5.41 -2.69 -12.73
N HIS A 143 -5.21 -2.05 -13.88
CA HIS A 143 -6.22 -1.18 -14.49
C HIS A 143 -6.67 -0.03 -13.57
N ALA A 144 -5.76 0.50 -12.76
CA ALA A 144 -6.05 1.65 -11.91
C ALA A 144 -6.67 2.78 -12.75
N THR A 145 -7.72 3.38 -12.21
CA THR A 145 -8.48 4.48 -12.82
C THR A 145 -8.19 5.74 -12.01
N PRO A 146 -7.05 6.41 -12.25
CA PRO A 146 -6.72 7.62 -11.52
C PRO A 146 -7.67 8.76 -11.91
N GLY A 147 -8.00 9.62 -10.95
CA GLY A 147 -8.84 10.79 -11.19
C GLY A 147 -9.66 11.17 -9.98
N GLU A 148 -10.00 12.46 -9.90
CA GLU A 148 -10.92 12.96 -8.87
C GLU A 148 -12.30 12.30 -9.02
N GLY A 149 -12.89 11.92 -7.89
CA GLY A 149 -14.23 11.31 -7.86
C GLY A 149 -14.29 9.83 -8.26
N VAL A 150 -13.18 9.20 -8.66
CA VAL A 150 -13.17 7.76 -8.97
C VAL A 150 -13.10 6.90 -7.70
N LEU A 151 -12.25 7.28 -6.75
CA LEU A 151 -12.16 6.71 -5.41
C LEU A 151 -12.20 7.83 -4.37
N PRO A 152 -12.73 7.57 -3.16
CA PRO A 152 -12.62 8.51 -2.05
C PRO A 152 -11.16 8.88 -1.75
N SER A 153 -10.90 10.17 -1.62
CA SER A 153 -9.63 10.75 -1.17
C SER A 153 -9.26 10.30 0.25
N ALA A 154 -8.00 10.48 0.65
CA ALA A 154 -7.56 10.20 2.02
C ALA A 154 -8.38 10.96 3.08
N ALA A 155 -8.77 12.21 2.79
CA ALA A 155 -9.62 13.01 3.67
C ALA A 155 -11.04 12.43 3.81
N GLU A 156 -11.62 11.93 2.71
CA GLU A 156 -12.92 11.25 2.76
C GLU A 156 -12.82 9.89 3.48
N ARG A 157 -11.73 9.14 3.27
CA ARG A 157 -11.45 7.87 3.98
C ARG A 157 -11.31 8.09 5.48
N PHE A 158 -10.68 9.18 5.91
CA PHE A 158 -10.48 9.52 7.32
C PHE A 158 -11.80 9.59 8.10
N ALA A 159 -12.90 9.98 7.45
CA ALA A 159 -14.22 10.06 8.09
C ALA A 159 -14.71 8.72 8.66
N TYR A 160 -14.20 7.58 8.17
CA TYR A 160 -14.55 6.24 8.64
C TYR A 160 -13.34 5.34 8.94
N PHE A 161 -12.12 5.81 8.66
CA PHE A 161 -10.86 5.19 9.05
C PHE A 161 -9.94 6.24 9.70
N PRO A 162 -10.10 6.53 11.00
CA PRO A 162 -9.32 7.55 11.70
C PRO A 162 -7.81 7.26 11.75
N GLN A 163 -7.40 6.03 11.40
CA GLN A 163 -6.01 5.64 11.24
C GLN A 163 -5.34 6.25 10.00
N VAL A 164 -6.12 6.74 9.02
CA VAL A 164 -5.58 7.29 7.77
C VAL A 164 -4.83 8.60 8.02
N ASP A 165 -3.60 8.68 7.51
CA ASP A 165 -2.83 9.93 7.51
C ASP A 165 -3.23 10.79 6.31
N VAL A 166 -4.00 11.84 6.56
CA VAL A 166 -4.42 12.81 5.55
C VAL A 166 -3.28 13.73 5.08
N SER A 167 -2.15 13.74 5.78
CA SER A 167 -0.98 14.56 5.44
C SER A 167 0.03 13.83 4.54
N HIS A 168 -0.13 12.51 4.36
CA HIS A 168 0.74 11.70 3.51
C HIS A 168 0.76 12.22 2.08
N ARG A 169 1.96 12.36 1.52
CA ARG A 169 2.16 12.68 0.10
C ARG A 169 2.50 11.39 -0.64
N ARG A 170 1.69 11.06 -1.64
CA ARG A 170 1.91 9.89 -2.51
C ARG A 170 3.34 9.87 -3.07
N LEU A 171 3.97 8.71 -3.00
CA LEU A 171 5.34 8.47 -3.48
C LEU A 171 5.36 8.27 -5.00
N GLN A 172 4.32 7.62 -5.52
CA GLN A 172 4.20 7.32 -6.93
C GLN A 172 2.81 7.66 -7.46
N GLU A 173 2.77 8.64 -8.34
CA GLU A 173 1.55 9.01 -9.05
C GLU A 173 1.17 7.95 -10.09
N VAL A 174 -0.14 7.80 -10.32
CA VAL A 174 -0.73 6.88 -11.30
C VAL A 174 -1.38 7.69 -12.40
N PHE A 175 -1.08 7.33 -13.64
CA PHE A 175 -1.63 8.00 -14.83
C PHE A 175 -2.38 6.98 -15.69
N PRO A 176 -3.48 7.38 -16.35
CA PRO A 176 -4.14 6.52 -17.31
C PRO A 176 -3.26 6.43 -18.57
N THR A 177 -3.36 5.32 -19.29
CA THR A 177 -2.69 5.18 -20.58
C THR A 177 -3.62 5.72 -21.67
N PRO A 178 -3.16 6.63 -22.56
CA PRO A 178 -4.00 7.17 -23.62
C PRO A 178 -4.65 6.08 -24.47
N GLY A 179 -5.97 6.19 -24.67
CA GLY A 179 -6.76 5.21 -25.44
C GLY A 179 -7.20 3.96 -24.68
N TYR A 180 -6.95 3.88 -23.37
CA TYR A 180 -7.40 2.78 -22.53
C TYR A 180 -8.47 3.22 -21.54
N GLU A 181 -9.58 2.49 -21.54
CA GLU A 181 -10.72 2.69 -20.64
C GLU A 181 -10.98 1.40 -19.86
N CYS A 182 -11.34 1.56 -18.58
CA CYS A 182 -11.72 0.45 -17.74
C CYS A 182 -13.10 -0.06 -18.18
N PRO A 183 -13.26 -1.32 -18.59
CA PRO A 183 -14.54 -1.84 -19.08
C PRO A 183 -15.64 -1.85 -18.01
N LYS A 184 -15.25 -1.90 -16.73
CA LYS A 184 -16.19 -1.91 -15.61
C LYS A 184 -16.79 -0.54 -15.34
N THR A 185 -16.05 0.53 -15.66
CA THR A 185 -16.38 1.89 -15.22
C THR A 185 -16.52 2.90 -16.36
N GLY A 186 -15.97 2.60 -17.53
CA GLY A 186 -15.83 3.53 -18.65
C GLY A 186 -14.78 4.62 -18.42
N HIS A 187 -14.13 4.68 -17.25
CA HIS A 187 -13.13 5.70 -16.96
C HIS A 187 -11.77 5.37 -17.61
N PRO A 188 -11.00 6.39 -18.03
CA PRO A 188 -9.62 6.20 -18.46
C PRO A 188 -8.81 5.41 -17.42
N CYS A 189 -8.06 4.41 -17.87
CA CYS A 189 -7.31 3.53 -16.97
C CYS A 189 -5.88 3.26 -17.44
N GLU A 190 -5.06 2.78 -16.53
CA GLU A 190 -3.74 2.24 -16.85
C GLU A 190 -3.85 0.99 -17.73
N ALA A 191 -2.99 0.88 -18.75
CA ALA A 191 -2.87 -0.33 -19.56
C ALA A 191 -2.25 -1.49 -18.76
N PHE A 192 -2.68 -2.72 -19.07
CA PHE A 192 -2.21 -3.92 -18.39
C PHE A 192 -1.83 -5.02 -19.40
N ALA A 193 -0.74 -5.77 -19.22
CA ALA A 193 0.12 -5.83 -18.03
C ALA A 193 1.33 -4.88 -18.05
N GLY A 194 1.70 -4.33 -19.22
CA GLY A 194 2.95 -3.60 -19.41
C GLY A 194 3.09 -2.35 -18.53
N HIS A 195 2.16 -1.40 -18.65
CA HIS A 195 2.24 -0.12 -17.90
C HIS A 195 2.13 -0.34 -16.38
N TYR A 196 1.31 -1.30 -15.95
CA TYR A 196 1.28 -1.75 -14.56
C TYR A 196 2.68 -2.21 -14.07
N ALA A 197 3.39 -3.04 -14.84
CA ALA A 197 4.74 -3.47 -14.49
C ALA A 197 5.72 -2.29 -14.43
N VAL A 198 5.64 -1.34 -15.36
CA VAL A 198 6.44 -0.10 -15.32
C VAL A 198 6.19 0.67 -14.01
N ARG A 199 4.93 0.83 -13.61
CA ARG A 199 4.57 1.49 -12.34
C ARG A 199 5.12 0.73 -11.13
N MET A 200 5.02 -0.59 -11.09
CA MET A 200 5.60 -1.39 -10.00
C MET A 200 7.12 -1.24 -9.94
N GLY A 201 7.81 -1.14 -11.08
CA GLY A 201 9.24 -0.84 -11.13
C GLY A 201 9.59 0.56 -10.60
N LYS A 202 8.76 1.57 -10.89
CA LYS A 202 8.90 2.92 -10.32
C LYS A 202 8.67 2.91 -8.81
N MET A 203 7.61 2.23 -8.36
CA MET A 203 7.28 2.09 -6.94
C MET A 203 8.39 1.38 -6.16
N ALA A 204 8.98 0.31 -6.72
CA ALA A 204 10.13 -0.38 -6.12
C ALA A 204 11.28 0.60 -5.84
N ARG A 205 11.65 1.44 -6.81
CA ARG A 205 12.70 2.45 -6.62
C ARG A 205 12.35 3.46 -5.54
N ARG A 206 11.10 3.94 -5.49
CA ARG A 206 10.64 4.84 -4.42
C ARG A 206 10.75 4.20 -3.04
N LEU A 207 10.39 2.93 -2.91
CA LEU A 207 10.53 2.21 -1.64
C LEU A 207 12.01 2.09 -1.22
N GLU A 208 12.90 1.81 -2.17
CA GLU A 208 14.34 1.70 -1.94
C GLU A 208 15.00 3.02 -1.54
N GLU A 209 14.51 4.15 -2.08
CA GLU A 209 14.97 5.51 -1.82
C GLU A 209 14.47 6.03 -0.46
N GLU A 210 13.18 5.92 -0.19
CA GLU A 210 12.51 6.59 0.95
C GLU A 210 12.61 5.79 2.27
N PHE A 211 12.67 4.46 2.20
CA PHE A 211 12.61 3.58 3.39
C PHE A 211 13.91 2.81 3.64
N ARG A 212 15.05 3.36 3.22
CA ARG A 212 16.36 2.79 3.50
C ARG A 212 16.59 2.66 5.02
N GLY A 213 16.94 1.46 5.45
CA GLY A 213 17.20 1.14 6.86
C GLY A 213 15.93 1.10 7.72
N ARG A 214 14.75 0.97 7.09
CA ARG A 214 13.44 0.97 7.78
C ARG A 214 12.60 -0.24 7.41
N THR A 215 11.53 -0.44 8.17
CA THR A 215 10.48 -1.40 7.82
C THR A 215 9.28 -0.67 7.24
N VAL A 216 8.84 -1.08 6.05
CA VAL A 216 7.60 -0.60 5.43
C VAL A 216 6.67 -1.77 5.16
N ILE A 217 5.40 -1.61 5.54
CA ILE A 217 4.33 -2.57 5.30
C ILE A 217 3.42 -1.99 4.22
N CYS A 218 3.38 -2.65 3.07
CA CYS A 218 2.59 -2.27 1.91
C CYS A 218 1.36 -3.18 1.80
N PHE A 219 0.16 -2.62 1.85
CA PHE A 219 -1.08 -3.33 1.57
C PHE A 219 -1.52 -3.07 0.12
N SER A 220 -1.76 -4.14 -0.64
CA SER A 220 -1.98 -4.08 -2.08
C SER A 220 -2.87 -5.22 -2.61
N HIS A 221 -2.74 -5.52 -3.90
CA HIS A 221 -3.56 -6.44 -4.68
C HIS A 221 -2.72 -7.59 -5.24
N ALA A 222 -3.38 -8.60 -5.82
CA ALA A 222 -2.70 -9.79 -6.31
C ALA A 222 -1.65 -9.51 -7.39
N ALA A 223 -1.91 -8.55 -8.28
CA ALA A 223 -0.99 -8.17 -9.34
C ALA A 223 0.34 -7.61 -8.83
N SER A 224 0.42 -7.21 -7.56
CA SER A 224 1.64 -6.68 -6.95
C SER A 224 2.74 -7.72 -6.74
N VAL A 225 2.56 -8.97 -7.19
CA VAL A 225 3.71 -9.85 -7.48
C VAL A 225 4.70 -9.21 -8.46
N ALA A 226 4.27 -8.25 -9.29
CA ALA A 226 5.18 -7.44 -10.10
C ALA A 226 6.08 -6.52 -9.24
N LEU A 227 5.60 -6.01 -8.10
CA LEU A 227 6.45 -5.26 -7.15
C LEU A 227 7.48 -6.18 -6.50
N VAL A 228 7.07 -7.40 -6.14
CA VAL A 228 8.00 -8.44 -5.62
C VAL A 228 9.08 -8.76 -6.65
N ALA A 229 8.69 -9.00 -7.90
CA ALA A 229 9.61 -9.25 -9.00
C ALA A 229 10.56 -8.07 -9.26
N ALA A 230 10.05 -6.84 -9.19
CA ALA A 230 10.84 -5.62 -9.37
C ALA A 230 11.90 -5.43 -8.28
N LEU A 231 11.54 -5.66 -7.02
CA LEU A 231 12.47 -5.57 -5.89
C LEU A 231 13.55 -6.66 -5.96
N LEU A 232 13.14 -7.90 -6.26
CA LEU A 232 14.04 -9.05 -6.38
C LEU A 232 14.83 -9.10 -7.69
N ARG A 233 14.60 -8.17 -8.62
CA ARG A 233 15.22 -8.13 -9.97
C ARG A 233 15.11 -9.48 -10.69
N ARG A 234 13.90 -10.06 -10.70
CA ARG A 234 13.65 -11.40 -11.25
C ARG A 234 12.39 -11.48 -12.10
N SER A 235 12.19 -12.62 -12.74
CA SER A 235 10.99 -12.92 -13.52
C SER A 235 9.72 -12.88 -12.65
N MET A 236 8.62 -12.37 -13.22
CA MET A 236 7.29 -12.46 -12.64
C MET A 236 6.70 -13.89 -12.72
N ARG A 237 7.34 -14.83 -13.44
CA ARG A 237 6.84 -16.20 -13.59
C ARG A 237 6.81 -16.91 -12.24
N GLY A 238 5.76 -17.71 -12.03
CA GLY A 238 5.59 -18.54 -10.84
C GLY A 238 5.20 -17.80 -9.56
N LEU A 239 5.38 -16.47 -9.49
CA LEU A 239 4.93 -15.69 -8.33
C LEU A 239 3.40 -15.71 -8.21
N LYS A 240 2.91 -15.93 -6.99
CA LYS A 240 1.49 -15.94 -6.64
C LYS A 240 1.28 -15.17 -5.35
N PHE A 241 0.11 -14.55 -5.20
CA PHE A 241 -0.23 -13.81 -4.00
C PHE A 241 -1.55 -14.31 -3.44
N ALA A 242 -1.52 -15.04 -2.31
CA ALA A 242 -2.71 -15.45 -1.58
C ALA A 242 -3.46 -14.24 -0.99
N PRO A 243 -4.80 -14.27 -0.85
CA PRO A 243 -5.51 -13.25 -0.05
C PRO A 243 -4.91 -13.19 1.35
N CYS A 244 -4.68 -12.00 1.89
CA CYS A 244 -3.99 -11.85 3.18
C CYS A 244 -2.61 -12.56 3.25
N GLY A 245 -2.05 -12.98 2.11
CA GLY A 245 -0.70 -13.53 2.01
C GLY A 245 0.32 -12.45 2.31
N VAL A 246 1.51 -12.87 2.75
CA VAL A 246 2.58 -11.97 3.21
C VAL A 246 3.88 -12.32 2.51
N TYR A 247 4.32 -11.44 1.61
CA TYR A 247 5.71 -11.43 1.15
C TYR A 247 6.55 -10.60 2.12
N GLU A 248 7.72 -11.11 2.48
CA GLU A 248 8.71 -10.36 3.27
C GLU A 248 10.02 -10.36 2.52
N LEU A 249 10.49 -9.16 2.18
CA LEU A 249 11.74 -8.93 1.47
C LEU A 249 12.69 -8.14 2.35
N ARG A 250 13.97 -8.51 2.35
CA ARG A 250 15.00 -7.86 3.16
C ARG A 250 16.20 -7.48 2.31
N ARG A 251 16.87 -6.39 2.69
CA ARG A 251 18.11 -5.92 2.06
C ARG A 251 18.99 -5.30 3.12
N VAL A 252 20.28 -5.64 3.11
CA VAL A 252 21.30 -4.98 3.94
C VAL A 252 22.04 -3.96 3.06
N GLY A 253 22.06 -2.68 3.47
CA GLY A 253 22.74 -1.64 2.72
C GLY A 253 22.24 -1.48 1.29
N GLU A 254 23.17 -1.48 0.32
CA GLU A 254 22.93 -1.49 -1.13
C GLU A 254 22.89 -2.91 -1.74
N GLY A 255 22.87 -3.96 -0.91
CA GLY A 255 22.85 -5.34 -1.39
C GLY A 255 21.60 -5.68 -2.22
N PRO A 256 21.53 -6.88 -2.80
CA PRO A 256 20.29 -7.35 -3.43
C PRO A 256 19.17 -7.51 -2.38
N TRP A 257 17.92 -7.39 -2.83
CA TRP A 257 16.79 -7.85 -2.02
C TRP A 257 16.74 -9.37 -2.01
N GLU A 258 16.48 -9.93 -0.83
CA GLU A 258 16.27 -11.35 -0.62
C GLU A 258 14.85 -11.62 -0.12
N MET A 259 14.26 -12.73 -0.56
CA MET A 259 12.94 -13.15 -0.11
C MET A 259 13.06 -13.92 1.20
N ALA A 260 12.71 -13.28 2.31
CA ALA A 260 12.64 -13.93 3.62
C ALA A 260 11.35 -14.73 3.81
N ARG A 261 10.26 -14.36 3.10
CA ARG A 261 8.99 -15.09 3.09
C ARG A 261 8.27 -14.98 1.76
N GLU A 262 7.70 -16.11 1.32
CA GLU A 262 6.82 -16.16 0.16
C GLU A 262 5.35 -15.89 0.55
N GLY A 263 4.67 -15.05 -0.23
CA GLY A 263 3.25 -14.71 -0.06
C GLY A 263 2.28 -15.55 -0.90
N SER A 264 2.73 -16.68 -1.45
CA SER A 264 1.93 -17.60 -2.29
C SER A 264 0.85 -18.34 -1.50
N SER A 265 1.01 -18.43 -0.18
CA SER A 265 0.07 -19.01 0.78
C SER A 265 -0.07 -18.14 2.04
N ASN A 266 -1.21 -18.29 2.71
CA ASN A 266 -1.53 -17.69 4.01
C ASN A 266 -1.84 -18.73 5.09
N GLU A 267 -1.84 -20.03 4.75
CA GLU A 267 -2.19 -21.14 5.63
C GLU A 267 -1.48 -21.15 7.00
N PRO A 268 -0.21 -20.69 7.13
CA PRO A 268 0.45 -20.71 8.43
C PRO A 268 -0.15 -19.78 9.48
N TYR A 269 -1.00 -18.81 9.09
CA TYR A 269 -1.55 -17.81 10.00
C TYR A 269 -2.99 -17.40 9.71
N VAL A 270 -3.56 -17.78 8.56
CA VAL A 270 -4.98 -17.60 8.25
C VAL A 270 -5.72 -18.91 8.44
N SER A 271 -6.79 -18.89 9.24
CA SER A 271 -7.52 -20.10 9.65
C SER A 271 -8.51 -20.61 8.60
N GLU A 272 -9.01 -19.72 7.74
CA GLU A 272 -10.03 -20.04 6.73
C GLU A 272 -9.80 -19.27 5.42
N ASN A 273 -9.99 -19.98 4.30
CA ASN A 273 -9.85 -19.43 2.95
C ASN A 273 -11.14 -19.60 2.14
N SER A 274 -11.52 -18.53 1.44
CA SER A 274 -12.63 -18.54 0.51
C SER A 274 -12.27 -19.30 -0.78
N PRO A 275 -13.20 -20.07 -1.38
CA PRO A 275 -12.98 -20.66 -2.70
C PRO A 275 -12.98 -19.62 -3.83
N THR A 276 -13.52 -18.42 -3.60
CA THR A 276 -13.66 -17.38 -4.64
C THR A 276 -12.50 -16.38 -4.65
N THR A 277 -11.75 -16.28 -3.56
CA THR A 277 -10.53 -15.47 -3.48
C THR A 277 -9.31 -16.39 -3.28
N TYR A 278 -8.60 -16.70 -4.35
CA TYR A 278 -7.48 -17.65 -4.35
C TYR A 278 -6.14 -16.99 -4.74
N PRO A 279 -4.98 -17.66 -4.52
CA PRO A 279 -3.68 -17.17 -4.95
C PRO A 279 -3.64 -16.86 -6.44
N TRP A 280 -3.23 -15.65 -6.79
CA TRP A 280 -3.18 -15.18 -8.19
C TRP A 280 -1.81 -14.62 -8.54
N GLY A 281 -1.41 -14.77 -9.80
CA GLY A 281 -0.20 -14.19 -10.35
C GLY A 281 -0.26 -14.15 -11.87
N PHE A 282 0.75 -13.57 -12.51
CA PHE A 282 0.77 -13.42 -13.96
C PHE A 282 0.83 -14.80 -14.68
N GLY A 283 0.17 -14.89 -15.83
CA GLY A 283 0.23 -16.00 -16.79
C GLY A 283 0.52 -15.46 -18.19
N GLU A 284 0.97 -16.31 -19.11
CA GLU A 284 1.37 -15.89 -20.48
C GLU A 284 0.28 -15.11 -21.22
N LYS A 285 -0.99 -15.46 -20.99
CA LYS A 285 -2.14 -14.72 -21.54
C LYS A 285 -2.19 -13.22 -21.20
N HIS A 286 -1.50 -12.76 -20.14
CA HIS A 286 -1.51 -11.35 -19.76
C HIS A 286 -0.51 -10.50 -20.55
N PHE A 287 0.45 -11.14 -21.26
CA PHE A 287 1.50 -10.46 -22.03
C PHE A 287 1.42 -10.73 -23.54
N GLN A 288 0.47 -11.55 -23.99
CA GLN A 288 0.25 -11.83 -25.41
C GLN A 288 -0.55 -10.71 -26.09
N GLU A 289 0.04 -10.07 -27.10
CA GLU A 289 -0.69 -9.15 -27.97
C GLU A 289 -1.58 -9.92 -28.96
N GLY A 290 -2.87 -9.56 -29.07
CA GLY A 290 -3.67 -9.80 -30.29
C GLY A 290 -4.17 -11.20 -30.64
N GLY A 291 -4.23 -12.20 -29.75
CA GLY A 291 -4.49 -13.60 -30.16
C GLY A 291 -5.90 -14.20 -29.98
N THR A 292 -6.69 -13.78 -28.98
CA THR A 292 -7.94 -14.48 -28.63
C THR A 292 -9.01 -13.55 -28.04
N LYS A 293 -10.29 -13.97 -28.00
CA LYS A 293 -11.36 -13.27 -27.23
C LYS A 293 -10.95 -13.01 -25.76
N THR A 294 -10.04 -13.81 -25.22
CA THR A 294 -9.45 -13.68 -23.88
C THR A 294 -8.34 -12.63 -23.82
N ALA A 295 -7.53 -12.46 -24.88
CA ALA A 295 -6.57 -11.36 -24.99
C ALA A 295 -7.29 -10.00 -25.04
N LYS A 296 -8.51 -9.94 -25.61
CA LYS A 296 -9.38 -8.75 -25.52
C LYS A 296 -9.95 -8.46 -24.12
N ARG A 297 -9.89 -9.41 -23.17
CA ARG A 297 -10.31 -9.21 -21.77
C ARG A 297 -9.20 -8.65 -20.87
N TYR A 298 -7.95 -8.68 -21.32
CA TYR A 298 -6.82 -8.08 -20.63
C TYR A 298 -6.50 -6.78 -21.36
N HIS A 299 -7.06 -5.69 -20.84
CA HIS A 299 -7.14 -4.38 -21.49
C HIS A 299 -5.78 -3.66 -21.46
N GLY A 300 -4.85 -4.07 -22.33
CA GLY A 300 -3.56 -3.42 -22.46
C GLY A 300 -2.63 -4.06 -23.48
N SER A 301 -1.78 -3.24 -24.06
CA SER A 301 -0.58 -3.68 -24.76
C SER A 301 0.47 -4.11 -23.75
N SER A 302 1.23 -5.17 -24.06
CA SER A 302 2.46 -5.45 -23.35
C SER A 302 3.58 -4.53 -23.81
N GLU A 303 3.52 -3.92 -25.01
CA GLU A 303 4.56 -3.01 -25.54
C GLU A 303 5.96 -3.63 -25.45
N GLY A 304 6.07 -4.94 -25.69
CA GLY A 304 7.32 -5.70 -25.53
C GLY A 304 7.72 -6.01 -24.08
N ILE A 305 6.91 -5.65 -23.09
CA ILE A 305 7.10 -5.99 -21.68
C ILE A 305 6.62 -7.41 -21.44
N GLY A 306 7.57 -8.31 -21.18
CA GLY A 306 7.29 -9.70 -20.84
C GLY A 306 7.44 -9.99 -19.34
N PHE A 307 7.37 -11.28 -19.03
CA PHE A 307 7.62 -11.80 -17.69
C PHE A 307 8.98 -11.42 -17.10
N ASP A 308 9.98 -11.29 -17.97
CA ASP A 308 11.37 -11.06 -17.60
C ASP A 308 11.73 -9.58 -17.61
N PHE A 309 10.74 -8.68 -17.63
CA PHE A 309 10.94 -7.22 -17.66
C PHE A 309 11.85 -6.70 -16.53
N PHE A 310 11.85 -7.35 -15.36
CA PHE A 310 12.70 -6.96 -14.23
C PHE A 310 14.00 -7.78 -14.12
N VAL A 311 14.22 -8.75 -15.02
CA VAL A 311 15.47 -9.51 -15.07
C VAL A 311 16.53 -8.59 -15.68
N PRO A 312 17.67 -8.36 -15.00
CA PRO A 312 18.78 -7.62 -15.58
C PRO A 312 19.22 -8.26 -16.90
N ALA A 313 19.51 -7.43 -17.91
CA ALA A 313 20.14 -7.96 -19.12
C ALA A 313 21.49 -8.59 -18.76
N GLU A 314 21.77 -9.78 -19.30
CA GLU A 314 23.11 -10.34 -19.24
C GLU A 314 24.04 -9.42 -20.04
N ASN A 315 25.05 -8.85 -19.37
CA ASN A 315 26.08 -8.02 -19.99
C ASN A 315 27.08 -8.86 -20.78
#